data_AF-A0ABD1N054-F1
#
_entry.id   AF-A0ABD1N054-F1
#
_cell.length_a   1.000
_cell.length_b   1.000
_cell.length_c   1.000
_cell.angle_alpha   90.00
_cell.angle_beta   90.00
_cell.angle_gamma   90.00
#
_symmetry.space_group_name_H-M   'P 1'
#
loop_
_entity.id
_entity.type
_entity.pdbx_description
1 polymer ?
#
loop_
_entity_poly.entity_id
_entity_poly.type
_entity_poly.pdbx_seq_one_letter_code
_entity_poly.pdbx_strand_id
1 'polypeptide(L)'
;MDFVSEIKRTFGLKYVYVWHALLGYWGGLDPNASGTKKYDPKLRYPRQSPGNLANNRDLSIDAMEKYGIGVINPAKISEFYDDLHSYLASQNIDGVKVDVQNILETISSDLGGRVLLTKHFQQELEKSISTNFQDNSIICCMGHNRFHLPVHTLTVAVFYRIISINSH
;
A
#
# COMPACT_ATOMS: atom_id res chain seq x y z
N MET A 1 -26.16 11.70 -7.17
CA MET A 1 -24.92 11.85 -7.96
C MET A 1 -23.78 11.70 -6.98
N ASP A 2 -22.83 10.83 -7.28
CA ASP A 2 -21.72 10.53 -6.37
C ASP A 2 -20.69 11.66 -6.39
N PHE A 3 -20.11 11.98 -5.23
CA PHE A 3 -19.22 13.12 -5.01
C PHE A 3 -18.09 13.21 -6.05
N VAL A 4 -17.46 12.07 -6.38
CA VAL A 4 -16.36 12.01 -7.35
C VAL A 4 -16.83 12.42 -8.76
N SER A 5 -18.02 11.96 -9.17
CA SER A 5 -18.60 12.33 -10.45
C SER A 5 -18.95 13.83 -10.50
N GLU A 6 -19.38 14.39 -9.37
CA GLU A 6 -19.64 15.82 -9.26
C GLU A 6 -18.36 16.65 -9.41
N ILE A 7 -17.29 16.33 -8.68
CA ILE A 7 -16.02 17.08 -8.79
C ILE A 7 -15.40 16.95 -10.19
N LYS A 8 -15.48 15.76 -10.83
CA LYS A 8 -15.01 15.55 -12.19
C LYS A 8 -15.72 16.48 -13.17
N ARG A 9 -17.05 16.58 -13.07
CA ARG A 9 -17.85 17.47 -13.92
C ARG A 9 -17.58 18.94 -13.61
N THR A 10 -17.61 19.32 -12.34
CA THR A 10 -17.51 20.72 -11.90
C THR A 10 -16.16 21.33 -12.24
N PHE A 11 -15.08 20.56 -12.11
CA PHE A 11 -13.71 21.04 -12.34
C PHE A 11 -13.09 20.52 -13.64
N GLY A 12 -13.84 19.79 -14.48
CA GLY A 12 -13.33 19.21 -15.73
C GLY A 12 -12.20 18.20 -15.54
N LEU A 13 -12.16 17.50 -14.39
CA LEU A 13 -11.09 16.56 -14.08
C LEU A 13 -11.24 15.28 -14.92
N LYS A 14 -10.17 14.92 -15.61
CA LYS A 14 -10.11 13.67 -16.38
C LYS A 14 -9.88 12.44 -15.49
N TYR A 15 -9.11 12.61 -14.42
CA TYR A 15 -8.72 11.53 -13.53
C TYR A 15 -8.76 11.94 -12.06
N VAL A 16 -9.19 11.02 -11.20
CA VAL A 16 -9.18 11.12 -9.74
C VAL A 16 -8.52 9.86 -9.18
N TYR A 17 -7.48 10.07 -8.39
CA TYR A 17 -6.74 8.99 -7.74
C TYR A 17 -6.86 9.14 -6.22
N VAL A 18 -6.86 8.00 -5.51
CA VAL A 18 -6.84 8.00 -4.03
C VAL A 18 -5.57 7.35 -3.50
N TRP A 19 -5.13 7.78 -2.33
CA TRP A 19 -3.97 7.21 -1.65
C TRP A 19 -4.38 6.15 -0.64
N HIS A 20 -3.60 5.07 -0.53
CA HIS A 20 -3.64 4.17 0.63
C HIS A 20 -2.25 3.58 0.92
N ALA A 21 -2.04 3.11 2.15
CA ALA A 21 -0.85 2.34 2.50
C ALA A 21 -0.99 0.89 2.01
N LEU A 22 0.12 0.18 1.83
CA LEU A 22 0.12 -1.21 1.36
C LEU A 22 -0.77 -2.15 2.20
N LEU A 23 -0.85 -1.91 3.52
CA LEU A 23 -1.70 -2.69 4.43
C LEU A 23 -3.11 -2.07 4.63
N GLY A 24 -3.54 -1.19 3.73
CA GLY A 24 -4.80 -0.44 3.79
C GLY A 24 -4.62 0.96 4.36
N TYR A 25 -4.12 1.09 5.59
CA TYR A 25 -3.77 2.38 6.19
C TYR A 25 -2.48 2.26 7.00
N TRP A 26 -1.99 3.37 7.56
CA TRP A 26 -0.71 3.42 8.30
C TRP A 26 -0.59 2.32 9.37
N GLY A 27 -1.66 2.06 10.13
CA GLY A 27 -1.70 1.02 11.16
C GLY A 27 -2.15 -0.36 10.68
N GLY A 28 -2.36 -0.57 9.38
CA GLY A 28 -2.98 -1.78 8.84
C GLY A 28 -4.48 -1.89 9.16
N LEU A 29 -4.99 -3.12 9.21
CA LEU A 29 -6.41 -3.39 9.48
C LEU A 29 -6.67 -3.69 10.95
N ASP A 30 -7.61 -2.97 11.57
CA ASP A 30 -8.05 -3.26 12.94
C ASP A 30 -8.71 -4.66 13.01
N PRO A 31 -8.18 -5.63 13.78
CA PRO A 31 -8.77 -6.96 13.90
C PRO A 31 -10.17 -7.01 14.53
N ASN A 32 -10.56 -5.97 15.25
CA ASN A 32 -11.84 -5.91 15.95
C ASN A 32 -12.95 -5.22 15.14
N ALA A 33 -12.58 -4.51 14.06
CA ALA A 33 -13.56 -3.86 13.19
C ALA A 33 -14.42 -4.90 12.46
N SER A 34 -15.71 -4.60 12.30
CA SER A 34 -16.68 -5.56 11.72
C SER A 34 -16.35 -5.95 10.27
N GLY A 35 -15.86 -5.01 9.47
CA GLY A 35 -15.55 -5.23 8.05
C GLY A 35 -14.21 -5.93 7.76
N THR A 36 -13.32 -6.06 8.76
CA THR A 36 -11.95 -6.53 8.55
C THR A 36 -11.74 -7.99 8.97
N LYS A 37 -12.64 -8.56 9.77
CA LYS A 37 -12.53 -9.93 10.30
C LYS A 37 -12.34 -10.99 9.22
N LYS A 38 -12.95 -10.81 8.04
CA LYS A 38 -12.81 -11.74 6.90
C LYS A 38 -11.38 -11.86 6.36
N TYR A 39 -10.55 -10.84 6.59
CA TYR A 39 -9.14 -10.83 6.20
C TYR A 39 -8.20 -11.40 7.26
N ASP A 40 -8.73 -11.83 8.42
CA ASP A 40 -7.98 -12.39 9.56
C ASP A 40 -6.70 -11.58 9.90
N PRO A 41 -6.80 -10.25 10.10
CA PRO A 41 -5.62 -9.45 10.36
C PRO A 41 -5.05 -9.79 11.75
N LYS A 42 -3.72 -9.90 11.83
CA LYS A 42 -3.00 -10.18 13.07
C LYS A 42 -2.14 -8.99 13.45
N LEU A 43 -2.21 -8.60 14.71
CA LEU A 43 -1.35 -7.55 15.24
C LEU A 43 0.10 -8.03 15.22
N ARG A 44 0.96 -7.27 14.54
CA ARG A 44 2.41 -7.49 14.47
C ARG A 44 3.10 -6.21 14.86
N TYR A 45 4.26 -6.34 15.50
CA TYR A 45 5.03 -5.20 15.96
C TYR A 45 6.27 -5.11 15.06
N PRO A 46 6.37 -4.07 14.21
CA PRO A 46 7.57 -3.78 13.45
C PRO A 46 8.80 -3.81 14.33
N ARG A 47 9.93 -4.25 13.78
CA ARG A 47 11.24 -4.07 14.41
C ARG A 47 12.16 -3.33 13.46
N GLN A 48 12.57 -2.14 13.86
CA GLN A 48 13.55 -1.34 13.15
C GLN A 48 14.94 -1.96 13.27
N SER A 49 15.69 -1.91 12.17
CA SER A 49 17.10 -2.30 12.18
C SER A 49 17.95 -1.18 12.84
N PRO A 50 19.12 -1.50 13.41
CA PRO A 50 20.04 -0.50 13.95
C PRO A 50 20.41 0.60 12.94
N GLY A 51 20.53 0.22 11.65
CA GLY A 51 20.81 1.18 10.57
C GLY A 51 19.66 2.16 10.30
N ASN A 52 18.41 1.73 10.53
CA ASN A 52 17.25 2.61 10.40
C ASN A 52 17.21 3.65 11.53
N LEU A 53 17.41 3.19 12.77
CA LEU A 53 17.45 4.04 13.97
C LEU A 53 18.58 5.08 13.94
N ALA A 54 19.75 4.72 13.39
CA ALA A 54 20.91 5.60 13.30
C ALA A 54 20.77 6.72 12.25
N ASN A 55 19.84 6.59 11.29
CA ASN A 55 19.79 7.44 10.11
C ASN A 55 18.63 8.44 10.12
N ASN A 56 17.41 8.02 10.44
CA ASN A 56 16.28 8.93 10.62
C ASN A 56 15.19 8.25 11.46
N ARG A 57 14.98 8.76 12.68
CA ARG A 57 13.95 8.24 13.57
C ARG A 57 12.60 8.79 13.13
N ASP A 58 11.79 7.93 12.52
CA ASP A 58 10.44 8.25 12.09
C ASP A 58 9.43 7.99 13.22
N LEU A 59 8.77 9.05 13.69
CA LEU A 59 7.74 8.98 14.73
C LEU A 59 6.58 8.06 14.34
N SER A 60 6.31 7.91 13.05
CA SER A 60 5.28 6.98 12.57
C SER A 60 5.67 5.53 12.81
N ILE A 61 6.95 5.18 12.60
CA ILE A 61 7.45 3.83 12.88
C ILE A 61 7.54 3.62 14.39
N ASP A 62 7.99 4.59 15.18
CA ASP A 62 7.96 4.50 16.66
C ASP A 62 6.54 4.17 17.17
N ALA A 63 5.51 4.81 16.59
CA ALA A 63 4.11 4.54 16.93
C ALA A 63 3.68 3.13 16.52
N MET A 64 4.07 2.68 15.32
CA MET A 64 3.78 1.33 14.85
C MET A 64 4.48 0.25 15.68
N GLU A 65 5.72 0.48 16.13
CA GLU A 65 6.43 -0.42 17.04
C GLU A 65 5.75 -0.50 18.41
N LYS A 66 5.23 0.63 18.90
CA LYS A 66 4.56 0.70 20.21
C LYS A 66 3.17 0.07 20.22
N TYR A 67 2.35 0.38 19.22
CA TYR A 67 0.93 -0.01 19.19
C TYR A 67 0.65 -1.23 18.31
N GLY A 68 1.61 -1.61 17.47
CA GLY A 68 1.46 -2.68 16.49
C GLY A 68 0.71 -2.23 15.24
N ILE A 69 0.79 -3.05 14.21
CA ILE A 69 0.06 -2.90 12.95
C ILE A 69 -0.73 -4.17 12.64
N GLY A 70 -1.93 -3.99 12.10
CA GLY A 70 -2.82 -5.07 11.69
C GLY A 70 -2.42 -5.62 10.33
N VAL A 71 -1.68 -6.74 10.32
CA VAL A 71 -1.21 -7.36 9.08
C VAL A 71 -2.23 -8.35 8.58
N ILE A 72 -2.73 -8.14 7.36
CA ILE A 72 -3.65 -9.04 6.66
C ILE A 72 -3.04 -10.45 6.58
N ASN A 73 -3.86 -11.49 6.78
CA ASN A 73 -3.42 -12.86 6.55
C ASN A 73 -2.98 -13.00 5.08
N PRO A 74 -1.75 -13.50 4.78
CA PRO A 74 -1.27 -13.59 3.41
C PRO A 74 -2.23 -14.29 2.44
N ALA A 75 -2.97 -15.30 2.89
CA ALA A 75 -3.95 -16.01 2.06
C ALA A 75 -5.18 -15.16 1.66
N LYS A 76 -5.35 -13.99 2.28
CA LYS A 76 -6.49 -13.07 2.11
C LYS A 76 -6.12 -11.75 1.42
N ILE A 77 -4.87 -11.57 1.00
CA ILE A 77 -4.41 -10.34 0.33
C ILE A 77 -5.19 -10.09 -0.97
N SER A 78 -5.44 -11.14 -1.77
CA SER A 78 -6.22 -11.04 -3.01
C SER A 78 -7.62 -10.50 -2.76
N GLU A 79 -8.35 -11.09 -1.80
CA GLU A 79 -9.70 -10.69 -1.40
C GLU A 79 -9.72 -9.24 -0.90
N PHE A 80 -8.73 -8.88 -0.07
CA PHE A 80 -8.61 -7.52 0.46
C PHE A 80 -8.45 -6.47 -0.64
N TYR A 81 -7.51 -6.66 -1.57
CA TYR A 81 -7.30 -5.67 -2.62
C TYR A 81 -8.47 -5.60 -3.59
N ASP A 82 -9.07 -6.74 -3.93
CA ASP A 82 -10.23 -6.77 -4.82
C ASP A 82 -11.42 -6.04 -4.22
N ASP A 83 -11.75 -6.28 -2.94
CA ASP A 83 -12.80 -5.54 -2.24
C ASP A 83 -12.52 -4.03 -2.18
N LEU A 84 -11.29 -3.64 -1.87
CA LEU A 84 -10.90 -2.24 -1.77
C LEU A 84 -10.99 -1.53 -3.13
N HIS A 85 -10.36 -2.10 -4.16
CA HIS A 85 -10.28 -1.46 -5.47
C HIS A 85 -11.60 -1.53 -6.23
N SER A 86 -12.39 -2.61 -6.10
CA SER A 86 -13.74 -2.67 -6.69
C SER A 86 -14.67 -1.63 -6.07
N TYR A 87 -14.59 -1.42 -4.76
CA TYR A 87 -15.31 -0.34 -4.09
C TYR A 87 -14.87 1.02 -4.63
N LEU A 88 -13.58 1.30 -4.71
CA LEU A 88 -13.07 2.58 -5.23
C LEU A 88 -13.50 2.82 -6.70
N ALA A 89 -13.37 1.81 -7.55
CA ALA A 89 -13.82 1.87 -8.94
C ALA A 89 -15.33 2.14 -9.02
N SER A 90 -16.14 1.53 -8.15
CA SER A 90 -17.59 1.79 -8.08
C SER A 90 -17.92 3.25 -7.73
N GLN A 91 -17.01 3.94 -7.03
CA GLN A 91 -17.11 5.36 -6.69
C GLN A 91 -16.53 6.28 -7.78
N ASN A 92 -16.28 5.76 -8.99
CA ASN A 92 -15.73 6.51 -10.12
C ASN A 92 -14.30 7.03 -9.87
N ILE A 93 -13.53 6.35 -9.01
CA ILE A 93 -12.08 6.57 -8.87
C ILE A 93 -11.36 5.86 -10.01
N ASP A 94 -10.40 6.54 -10.63
CA ASP A 94 -9.69 6.03 -11.82
C ASP A 94 -8.44 5.24 -11.46
N GLY A 95 -7.91 5.40 -10.25
CA GLY A 95 -6.71 4.71 -9.83
C GLY A 95 -6.29 4.98 -8.39
N VAL A 96 -5.19 4.35 -7.99
CA VAL A 96 -4.67 4.46 -6.62
C VAL A 96 -3.20 4.83 -6.59
N LYS A 97 -2.79 5.53 -5.55
CA LYS A 97 -1.41 5.70 -5.14
C LYS A 97 -1.16 4.82 -3.92
N VAL A 98 -0.24 3.85 -4.03
CA VAL A 98 0.08 2.91 -2.95
C VAL A 98 1.43 3.22 -2.33
N ASP A 99 1.48 3.32 -1.01
CA ASP A 99 2.64 3.80 -0.26
C ASP A 99 2.99 2.87 0.92
N VAL A 100 4.03 3.22 1.69
CA VAL A 100 4.46 2.50 2.90
C VAL A 100 4.85 1.04 2.61
N GLN A 101 5.43 0.78 1.43
CA GLN A 101 5.76 -0.58 1.01
C GLN A 101 6.91 -1.19 1.81
N ASN A 102 7.79 -0.34 2.34
CA ASN A 102 8.91 -0.75 3.18
C ASN A 102 8.50 -1.43 4.48
N ILE A 103 7.24 -1.27 4.92
CA ILE A 103 6.76 -1.87 6.17
C ILE A 103 6.96 -3.38 6.20
N LEU A 104 6.86 -4.06 5.04
CA LEU A 104 7.01 -5.51 4.94
C LEU A 104 8.39 -5.98 5.42
N GLU A 105 9.45 -5.18 5.26
CA GLU A 105 10.78 -5.54 5.75
C GLU A 105 10.80 -5.71 7.27
N THR A 106 10.00 -4.92 7.98
CA THR A 106 9.98 -4.87 9.45
C THR A 106 9.12 -5.95 10.09
N ILE A 107 8.22 -6.60 9.33
CA ILE A 107 7.27 -7.60 9.83
C ILE A 107 7.43 -9.00 9.22
N SER A 108 8.35 -9.16 8.29
CA SER A 108 8.43 -10.38 7.45
C SER A 108 9.07 -11.61 8.10
N SER A 109 9.69 -11.50 9.28
CA SER A 109 10.45 -12.59 9.91
C SER A 109 9.64 -13.88 10.07
N ASP A 110 8.36 -13.78 10.44
CA ASP A 110 7.47 -14.93 10.66
C ASP A 110 6.54 -15.24 9.47
N LEU A 111 6.76 -14.56 8.32
CA LEU A 111 5.89 -14.61 7.15
C LEU A 111 6.63 -15.10 5.89
N GLY A 112 7.64 -15.97 6.07
CA GLY A 112 8.45 -16.50 4.98
C GLY A 112 9.57 -15.56 4.50
N GLY A 113 9.82 -14.48 5.24
CA GLY A 113 10.89 -13.52 4.94
C GLY A 113 10.48 -12.46 3.92
N ARG A 114 11.26 -11.35 3.90
CA ARG A 114 10.91 -10.12 3.17
C ARG A 114 10.63 -10.34 1.69
N VAL A 115 11.41 -11.19 1.04
CA VAL A 115 11.33 -11.38 -0.42
C VAL A 115 10.02 -12.05 -0.82
N LEU A 116 9.65 -13.14 -0.13
CA LEU A 116 8.43 -13.88 -0.44
C LEU A 116 7.18 -13.05 -0.13
N LEU A 117 7.17 -12.39 1.03
CA LEU A 117 6.03 -11.57 1.43
C LEU A 117 5.84 -10.38 0.49
N THR A 118 6.91 -9.64 0.18
CA THR A 118 6.83 -8.51 -0.75
C THR A 118 6.38 -8.95 -2.12
N LYS A 119 6.95 -10.05 -2.66
CA LYS A 119 6.53 -10.58 -3.96
C LYS A 119 5.04 -10.89 -3.98
N HIS A 120 4.52 -11.55 -2.94
CA HIS A 120 3.11 -11.90 -2.85
C HIS A 120 2.21 -10.66 -2.81
N PHE A 121 2.53 -9.66 -1.97
CA PHE A 121 1.79 -8.40 -1.93
C PHE A 121 1.80 -7.66 -3.27
N GLN A 122 2.93 -7.60 -3.98
CA GLN A 122 3.00 -6.95 -5.29
C GLN A 122 2.17 -7.68 -6.34
N GLN A 123 2.25 -9.01 -6.39
CA GLN A 123 1.49 -9.81 -7.36
C GLN A 123 -0.01 -9.62 -7.19
N GLU A 124 -0.51 -9.68 -5.95
CA GLU A 124 -1.94 -9.49 -5.69
C GLU A 124 -2.39 -8.04 -5.89
N LEU A 125 -1.52 -7.07 -5.60
CA LEU A 125 -1.77 -5.66 -5.91
C LEU A 125 -1.91 -5.45 -7.42
N GLU A 126 -0.93 -5.86 -8.22
CA GLU A 126 -0.95 -5.74 -9.69
C GLU A 126 -2.18 -6.42 -10.31
N LYS A 127 -2.51 -7.63 -9.82
CA LYS A 127 -3.70 -8.36 -10.25
C LYS A 127 -4.98 -7.59 -9.96
N SER A 128 -5.11 -7.03 -8.77
CA SER A 128 -6.30 -6.25 -8.40
C SER A 128 -6.41 -4.94 -9.20
N ILE A 129 -5.29 -4.24 -9.45
CA ILE A 129 -5.28 -3.02 -10.28
C ILE A 129 -5.74 -3.33 -11.70
N SER A 130 -5.16 -4.34 -12.33
CA SER A 130 -5.52 -4.74 -13.70
C SER A 130 -6.97 -5.20 -13.83
N THR A 131 -7.57 -5.71 -12.74
CA THR A 131 -8.97 -6.13 -12.71
C THR A 131 -9.93 -4.94 -12.56
N ASN A 132 -9.60 -3.96 -11.72
CA ASN A 132 -10.55 -2.96 -11.27
C ASN A 132 -10.40 -1.58 -11.93
N PHE A 133 -9.20 -1.22 -12.39
CA PHE A 133 -8.94 0.10 -12.98
C PHE A 133 -8.57 -0.01 -14.46
N GLN A 134 -9.29 0.72 -15.30
CA GLN A 134 -8.99 0.82 -16.72
C GLN A 134 -7.58 1.43 -16.91
N ASP A 135 -6.83 0.91 -17.89
CA ASP A 135 -5.45 1.31 -18.22
C ASP A 135 -4.37 1.08 -17.14
N ASN A 136 -4.57 0.15 -16.20
CA ASN A 136 -3.57 -0.21 -15.16
C ASN A 136 -3.13 1.02 -14.33
N SER A 137 -4.11 1.81 -13.91
CA SER A 137 -3.95 3.12 -13.29
C SER A 137 -3.52 3.04 -11.82
N ILE A 138 -2.25 2.71 -11.59
CA ILE A 138 -1.61 2.75 -10.26
C ILE A 138 -0.42 3.71 -10.28
N ILE A 139 -0.18 4.38 -9.14
CA ILE A 139 1.08 5.06 -8.82
C ILE A 139 1.68 4.35 -7.61
N CYS A 140 2.65 3.47 -7.83
CA CYS A 140 3.41 2.90 -6.72
C CYS A 140 4.43 3.94 -6.22
N CYS A 141 4.27 4.40 -4.97
CA CYS A 141 5.21 5.30 -4.33
C CYS A 141 6.34 4.51 -3.64
N MET A 142 7.53 5.11 -3.64
CA MET A 142 8.80 4.48 -3.23
C MET A 142 8.79 4.02 -1.77
N GLY A 143 9.09 2.75 -1.53
CA GLY A 143 9.54 2.29 -0.22
C GLY A 143 11.00 2.71 0.00
N HIS A 144 11.24 3.81 0.72
CA HIS A 144 12.61 4.26 0.98
C HIS A 144 13.23 3.47 2.14
N ASN A 145 14.10 2.52 1.84
CA ASN A 145 14.97 1.87 2.81
C ASN A 145 16.43 2.16 2.47
N ARG A 146 17.15 2.89 3.34
CA ARG A 146 18.59 3.17 3.19
C ARG A 146 19.41 2.17 3.99
N PHE A 147 19.61 0.96 3.47
CA PHE A 147 20.65 0.08 3.96
C PHE A 147 22.00 0.45 3.31
N HIS A 148 22.98 0.86 4.11
CA HIS A 148 24.38 0.98 3.66
C HIS A 148 25.06 -0.40 3.79
N LEU A 149 25.07 -1.18 2.71
CA LEU A 149 25.99 -2.30 2.50
C LEU A 149 26.51 -2.25 1.05
N PRO A 150 27.81 -2.49 0.80
CA PRO A 150 28.40 -2.42 -0.52
C PRO A 150 28.13 -3.72 -1.30
N VAL A 151 26.87 -4.04 -1.55
CA VAL A 151 26.46 -5.09 -2.50
C VAL A 151 24.99 -4.89 -2.87
N HIS A 152 24.77 -4.67 -4.16
CA HIS A 152 23.50 -4.54 -4.88
C HIS A 152 22.23 -4.97 -4.11
N THR A 153 21.57 -4.01 -3.45
CA THR A 153 20.17 -4.16 -3.03
C THR A 153 19.31 -3.61 -4.15
N LEU A 154 18.45 -4.45 -4.73
CA LEU A 154 17.44 -4.06 -5.70
C LEU A 154 16.47 -3.06 -5.06
N THR A 155 16.69 -1.77 -5.33
CA THR A 155 15.62 -0.78 -5.28
C THR A 155 14.62 -1.18 -6.34
N VAL A 156 13.53 -1.86 -5.96
CA VAL A 156 12.41 -2.08 -6.88
C VAL A 156 11.64 -0.77 -6.96
N ALA A 157 12.10 0.11 -7.86
CA ALA A 157 11.33 1.26 -8.28
C ALA A 157 10.27 0.76 -9.27
N VAL A 158 9.07 0.41 -8.77
CA VAL A 158 7.94 0.17 -9.66
C VAL A 158 7.35 1.53 -10.03
N PHE A 159 7.88 2.16 -11.08
CA PHE A 159 7.28 3.36 -11.65
C PHE A 159 6.10 2.95 -12.55
N TYR A 160 4.88 3.04 -12.02
CA TYR A 160 3.71 3.13 -12.88
C TYR A 160 3.40 4.62 -13.13
N ARG A 161 3.56 5.00 -14.39
CA ARG A 161 3.17 6.22 -15.11
C ARG A 161 3.12 7.55 -14.32
N ILE A 162 4.03 8.46 -14.67
CA ILE A 162 3.92 9.90 -14.39
C ILE A 162 2.66 10.41 -15.10
N ILE A 163 1.64 10.82 -14.35
CA ILE A 163 0.49 11.54 -14.91
C ILE A 163 0.95 12.97 -15.19
N SER A 164 1.17 13.29 -16.47
CA SER A 164 1.36 14.66 -16.92
C SER A 164 0.05 15.41 -16.74
N ILE A 165 -0.04 16.28 -15.73
CA ILE A 165 -1.13 17.25 -15.61
C ILE A 165 -0.79 18.36 -16.61
N ASN A 166 -1.22 18.20 -17.87
CA ASN A 166 -1.20 19.31 -18.81
C ASN A 166 -2.34 20.25 -18.45
N SER A 167 -2.00 21.35 -17.78
CA SER A 167 -2.82 22.56 -17.75
C SER A 167 -2.72 23.24 -19.11
N HIS A 168 -3.83 23.32 -19.84
CA HIS A 168 -4.01 24.30 -20.92
C HIS A 168 -4.37 25.66 -20.32
#